data_AF-A0A432XFC9-F1
#
_entry.id   AF-A0A432XFC9-F1
#
_cell.length_a   1.000
_cell.length_b   1.000
_cell.length_c   1.000
_cell.angle_alpha   90.00
_cell.angle_beta   90.00
_cell.angle_gamma   90.00
#
_symmetry.space_group_name_H-M   'P 1'
#
loop_
_entity.id
_entity.type
_entity.pdbx_description
1 polymer ?
#
loop_
_entity_poly.entity_id
_entity_poly.type
_entity_poly.pdbx_seq_one_letter_code
_entity_poly.pdbx_strand_id
1 'polypeptide(L)'
;MLRKQALSLSLLALTVAGCATVVAQAQQNSAATRDALKQELEVMNSIFETKLAQQNEAKQQRRGHFRSQRLSYNYLAGQGVVYRVSFGRQFEIDFDVDFDFDFDAPMPPDAPMSEVIIERQVIEGDIEEMEMAYHQVAEAGLEVGDLVRDMHDKRRKVRDLEFALNSADGAGRKTIEEQLSAAKEQLAAARTKLEERKQALRAASSEIREKQAQRRAERAQKLQQQVDTFEQTLANTLCTYGSTLKSLPNNEHISFVLQGAGKQDAGGRDKIYIFSKSSLVACQKNNAASDLLSQAVTYSF
;
A
#
# COMPACT_ATOMS: atom_id res chain seq x y z
N MET A 1 -57.88 -58.30 30.06
CA MET A 1 -56.95 -57.16 30.18
C MET A 1 -56.19 -56.91 28.86
N LEU A 2 -56.87 -56.70 27.73
CA LEU A 2 -56.21 -56.59 26.40
C LEU A 2 -56.72 -55.44 25.50
N ARG A 3 -57.58 -54.54 26.01
CA ARG A 3 -58.13 -53.42 25.22
C ARG A 3 -57.53 -52.04 25.54
N LYS A 4 -56.62 -51.92 26.51
CA LYS A 4 -56.03 -50.63 26.91
C LYS A 4 -54.64 -50.33 26.35
N GLN A 5 -54.02 -51.25 25.60
CA GLN A 5 -52.67 -51.06 25.04
C GLN A 5 -52.65 -50.69 23.55
N ALA A 6 -53.79 -50.73 22.86
CA ALA A 6 -53.85 -50.40 21.43
C ALA A 6 -54.08 -48.90 21.14
N LEU A 7 -54.37 -48.09 22.16
CA LEU A 7 -54.68 -46.66 22.03
C LEU A 7 -53.49 -45.72 22.32
N SER A 8 -52.39 -46.23 22.86
CA SER A 8 -51.18 -45.44 23.15
C SER A 8 -50.10 -45.51 22.06
N LEU A 9 -50.21 -46.43 21.09
CA LEU A 9 -49.23 -46.52 20.00
C LEU A 9 -49.57 -45.67 18.76
N SER A 10 -50.80 -45.17 18.65
CA SER A 10 -51.21 -44.31 17.52
C SER A 10 -50.91 -42.83 17.72
N LEU A 11 -50.57 -42.38 18.93
CA LEU A 11 -50.23 -40.98 19.21
C LEU A 11 -48.73 -40.65 19.02
N LEU A 12 -47.85 -41.66 18.98
CA LEU A 12 -46.40 -41.45 18.78
C LEU A 12 -45.96 -41.43 17.31
N ALA A 13 -46.82 -41.84 16.38
CA ALA A 13 -46.50 -41.85 14.95
C ALA A 13 -46.83 -40.51 14.25
N LEU A 14 -47.62 -39.63 14.87
CA LEU A 14 -47.94 -38.30 14.29
C LEU A 14 -46.95 -37.20 14.67
N THR A 15 -46.07 -37.41 15.66
CA THR A 15 -45.10 -36.38 16.08
C THR A 15 -43.77 -36.45 15.35
N VAL A 16 -43.43 -37.57 14.69
CA VAL A 16 -42.16 -37.71 13.95
C VAL A 16 -42.27 -37.26 12.49
N ALA A 17 -43.48 -37.26 11.91
CA ALA A 17 -43.70 -36.74 10.55
C ALA A 17 -43.78 -35.19 10.50
N GLY A 18 -43.99 -34.53 11.63
CA GLY A 18 -44.06 -33.07 11.72
C GLY A 18 -42.72 -32.36 11.69
N CYS A 19 -41.63 -32.99 12.16
CA CYS A 19 -40.31 -32.33 12.20
C CYS A 19 -39.58 -32.29 10.86
N ALA A 20 -39.87 -33.21 9.92
CA ALA A 20 -39.22 -33.23 8.61
C ALA A 20 -39.73 -32.13 7.67
N THR A 21 -41.02 -31.75 7.80
CA THR A 21 -41.60 -30.68 6.97
C THR A 21 -41.18 -29.28 7.42
N VAL A 22 -40.95 -29.05 8.73
CA VAL A 22 -40.48 -27.73 9.21
C VAL A 22 -39.05 -27.43 8.76
N VAL A 23 -38.17 -28.45 8.71
CA VAL A 23 -36.79 -28.27 8.26
C VAL A 23 -36.71 -28.08 6.75
N ALA A 24 -37.53 -28.79 5.98
CA ALA A 24 -37.64 -28.60 4.53
C ALA A 24 -38.24 -27.22 4.17
N GLN A 25 -39.25 -26.75 4.91
CA GLN A 25 -39.83 -25.41 4.73
C GLN A 25 -38.89 -24.29 5.22
N ALA A 26 -38.12 -24.52 6.29
CA ALA A 26 -37.08 -23.58 6.73
C ALA A 26 -35.93 -23.48 5.71
N GLN A 27 -35.52 -24.60 5.09
CA GLN A 27 -34.53 -24.60 4.03
C GLN A 27 -35.05 -23.97 2.73
N GLN A 28 -36.30 -24.22 2.32
CA GLN A 28 -36.91 -23.56 1.15
C GLN A 28 -37.11 -22.06 1.36
N ASN A 29 -37.57 -21.62 2.54
CA ASN A 29 -37.64 -20.20 2.87
C ASN A 29 -36.24 -19.57 2.87
N SER A 30 -35.23 -20.26 3.42
CA SER A 30 -33.86 -19.73 3.41
C SER A 30 -33.28 -19.59 2.00
N ALA A 31 -33.64 -20.49 1.06
CA ALA A 31 -33.21 -20.41 -0.33
C ALA A 31 -33.91 -19.24 -1.06
N ALA A 32 -35.24 -19.14 -0.94
CA ALA A 32 -36.01 -18.06 -1.56
C ALA A 32 -35.62 -16.67 -1.01
N THR A 33 -35.37 -16.55 0.29
CA THR A 33 -34.89 -15.30 0.91
C THR A 33 -33.46 -14.95 0.45
N ARG A 34 -32.60 -15.95 0.23
CA ARG A 34 -31.25 -15.73 -0.31
C ARG A 34 -31.27 -15.28 -1.77
N ASP A 35 -32.16 -15.85 -2.59
CA ASP A 35 -32.32 -15.45 -3.99
C ASP A 35 -32.86 -14.01 -4.09
N ALA A 36 -33.83 -13.65 -3.24
CA ALA A 36 -34.33 -12.27 -3.14
C ALA A 36 -33.23 -11.30 -2.68
N LEU A 37 -32.46 -11.66 -1.65
CA LEU A 37 -31.33 -10.85 -1.19
C LEU A 37 -30.28 -10.69 -2.30
N LYS A 38 -29.97 -11.74 -3.06
CA LYS A 38 -29.04 -11.66 -4.18
C LYS A 38 -29.50 -10.65 -5.22
N GLN A 39 -30.77 -10.68 -5.62
CA GLN A 39 -31.33 -9.72 -6.57
C GLN A 39 -31.26 -8.29 -6.03
N GLU A 40 -31.62 -8.09 -4.76
CA GLU A 40 -31.53 -6.78 -4.09
C GLU A 40 -30.07 -6.25 -4.09
N LEU A 41 -29.08 -7.11 -3.85
CA LEU A 41 -27.66 -6.75 -3.85
C LEU A 41 -27.12 -6.48 -5.27
N GLU A 42 -27.57 -7.21 -6.29
CA GLU A 42 -27.23 -6.94 -7.69
C GLU A 42 -27.74 -5.56 -8.13
N VAL A 43 -28.99 -5.22 -7.78
CA VAL A 43 -29.54 -3.89 -8.03
C VAL A 43 -28.74 -2.83 -7.28
N MET A 44 -28.47 -3.03 -5.99
CA MET A 44 -27.67 -2.07 -5.23
C MET A 44 -26.26 -1.89 -5.81
N ASN A 45 -25.60 -2.97 -6.23
CA ASN A 45 -24.28 -2.90 -6.86
C ASN A 45 -24.30 -2.12 -8.18
N SER A 46 -25.30 -2.35 -9.03
CA SER A 46 -25.44 -1.59 -10.29
C SER A 46 -25.71 -0.10 -10.06
N ILE A 47 -26.44 0.26 -9.00
CA ILE A 47 -26.63 1.65 -8.59
C ILE A 47 -25.28 2.26 -8.14
N PHE A 48 -24.51 1.54 -7.32
CA PHE A 48 -23.18 1.99 -6.91
C PHE A 48 -22.26 2.20 -8.11
N GLU A 49 -22.16 1.22 -9.01
CA GLU A 49 -21.35 1.33 -10.23
C GLU A 49 -21.76 2.53 -11.08
N THR A 50 -23.08 2.74 -11.25
CA THR A 50 -23.61 3.88 -12.01
C THR A 50 -23.29 5.21 -11.34
N LYS A 51 -23.48 5.33 -10.02
CA LYS A 51 -23.21 6.57 -9.28
C LYS A 51 -21.73 6.92 -9.27
N LEU A 52 -20.86 5.91 -9.09
CA LEU A 52 -19.42 6.08 -9.15
C LEU A 52 -18.94 6.45 -10.56
N ALA A 53 -19.53 5.85 -11.61
CA ALA A 53 -19.22 6.21 -13.00
C ALA A 53 -19.61 7.67 -13.31
N GLN A 54 -20.85 8.08 -12.99
CA GLN A 54 -21.33 9.46 -13.21
C GLN A 54 -20.47 10.50 -12.49
N GLN A 55 -20.01 10.19 -11.28
CA GLN A 55 -19.16 11.08 -10.50
C GLN A 55 -17.75 11.25 -11.11
N ASN A 56 -17.24 10.21 -11.78
CA ASN A 56 -15.96 10.25 -12.48
C ASN A 56 -16.07 10.98 -13.84
N GLU A 57 -17.20 10.87 -14.53
CA GLU A 57 -17.44 11.55 -15.82
C GLU A 57 -17.54 13.08 -15.69
N ALA A 58 -18.10 13.58 -14.59
CA ALA A 58 -18.18 15.02 -14.32
C ALA A 58 -16.81 15.72 -14.18
N LYS A 59 -15.71 14.96 -14.04
CA LYS A 59 -14.33 15.46 -13.94
C LYS A 59 -13.43 15.02 -15.12
N GLN A 60 -14.01 14.67 -16.27
CA GLN A 60 -13.29 14.26 -17.49
C GLN A 60 -12.54 15.40 -18.21
N GLN A 61 -11.57 16.02 -17.53
CA GLN A 61 -10.45 16.68 -18.19
C GLN A 61 -9.18 16.44 -17.39
N ARG A 62 -8.73 15.18 -17.34
CA ARG A 62 -7.30 14.79 -17.46
C ARG A 62 -7.16 13.27 -17.36
N ARG A 63 -6.50 12.73 -18.39
CA ARG A 63 -6.21 11.31 -18.61
C ARG A 63 -5.36 10.76 -17.46
N GLY A 64 -5.73 9.59 -16.93
CA GLY A 64 -4.94 8.87 -15.92
C GLY A 64 -5.75 7.81 -15.19
N HIS A 65 -5.89 6.63 -15.79
CA HIS A 65 -6.10 5.31 -15.16
C HIS A 65 -7.09 5.16 -13.99
N PHE A 66 -8.26 5.81 -14.04
CA PHE A 66 -9.40 5.27 -13.30
C PHE A 66 -9.88 3.99 -13.98
N ARG A 67 -9.26 2.85 -13.65
CA ARG A 67 -10.01 1.59 -13.68
C ARG A 67 -11.18 1.82 -12.75
N SER A 68 -12.40 1.69 -13.25
CA SER A 68 -13.61 1.75 -12.43
C SER A 68 -13.35 0.96 -11.15
N GLN A 69 -13.48 1.63 -10.00
CA GLN A 69 -13.35 1.00 -8.71
C GLN A 69 -14.45 -0.06 -8.64
N ARG A 70 -14.12 -1.28 -9.05
CA ARG A 70 -15.07 -2.37 -9.11
C ARG A 70 -15.43 -2.72 -7.69
N LEU A 71 -16.66 -2.40 -7.33
CA LEU A 71 -17.22 -2.76 -6.06
C LEU A 71 -17.51 -4.26 -6.12
N SER A 72 -16.82 -5.04 -5.29
CA SER A 72 -17.08 -6.48 -5.14
C SER A 72 -17.85 -6.71 -3.84
N TYR A 73 -18.78 -7.65 -3.83
CA TYR A 73 -19.58 -7.96 -2.65
C TYR A 73 -19.59 -9.45 -2.36
N ASN A 74 -19.61 -9.80 -1.08
CA ASN A 74 -19.79 -11.16 -0.60
C ASN A 74 -20.82 -11.16 0.52
N TYR A 75 -21.68 -12.17 0.56
CA TYR A 75 -22.63 -12.36 1.65
C TYR A 75 -22.12 -13.43 2.62
N LEU A 76 -22.03 -13.08 3.89
CA LEU A 76 -21.63 -13.95 4.99
C LEU A 76 -22.85 -14.19 5.88
N ALA A 77 -23.41 -15.40 5.84
CA ALA A 77 -24.60 -15.74 6.62
C ALA A 77 -24.40 -15.47 8.12
N GLY A 78 -25.33 -14.76 8.74
CA GLY A 78 -25.28 -14.38 10.16
C GLY A 78 -24.39 -13.16 10.47
N GLN A 79 -23.63 -12.65 9.50
CA GLN A 79 -22.78 -11.45 9.65
C GLN A 79 -23.24 -10.31 8.73
N GLY A 80 -23.72 -10.65 7.54
CA GLY A 80 -24.26 -9.72 6.55
C GLY A 80 -23.38 -9.59 5.30
N VAL A 81 -23.42 -8.42 4.67
CA VAL A 81 -22.80 -8.18 3.36
C VAL A 81 -21.46 -7.45 3.53
N VAL A 82 -20.43 -7.93 2.85
CA VAL A 82 -19.11 -7.30 2.83
C VAL A 82 -18.78 -6.83 1.42
N TYR A 83 -18.74 -5.52 1.26
CA TYR A 83 -18.25 -4.83 0.09
C TYR A 83 -16.75 -4.59 0.19
N ARG A 84 -16.03 -4.76 -0.93
CA ARG A 84 -14.61 -4.44 -1.02
C ARG A 84 -14.37 -3.55 -2.23
N VAL A 85 -13.61 -2.48 -1.98
CA VAL A 85 -13.14 -1.55 -3.00
C VAL A 85 -11.65 -1.34 -2.77
N SER A 86 -10.86 -1.37 -3.84
CA SER A 86 -9.44 -1.07 -3.77
C SER A 86 -9.21 0.36 -4.25
N PHE A 87 -8.71 1.18 -3.34
CA PHE A 87 -7.94 2.35 -3.69
C PHE A 87 -6.52 1.84 -3.96
N GLY A 88 -5.89 2.33 -5.04
CA GLY A 88 -4.62 1.78 -5.51
C GLY A 88 -3.62 1.63 -4.37
N ARG A 89 -2.79 0.57 -4.41
CA ARG A 89 -1.72 0.42 -3.43
C ARG A 89 -0.82 1.64 -3.52
N GLN A 90 -0.67 2.36 -2.41
CA GLN A 90 0.39 3.34 -2.26
C GLN A 90 1.66 2.54 -1.95
N PHE A 91 2.40 2.16 -3.00
CA PHE A 91 3.74 1.66 -2.83
C PHE A 91 4.66 2.87 -2.78
N GLU A 92 5.25 3.06 -1.62
CA GLU A 92 6.22 4.10 -1.37
C GLU A 92 7.60 3.46 -1.52
N ILE A 93 8.31 3.87 -2.56
CA ILE A 93 9.75 3.62 -2.64
C ILE A 93 10.38 4.69 -1.78
N ASP A 94 10.72 4.33 -0.55
CA ASP A 94 11.53 5.19 0.30
C ASP A 94 12.99 4.85 0.01
N PHE A 95 13.70 5.82 -0.57
CA PHE A 95 15.09 5.66 -0.94
C PHE A 95 15.96 6.49 0.00
N ASP A 96 16.45 5.83 1.05
CA ASP A 96 17.46 6.41 1.92
C ASP A 96 18.85 5.94 1.46
N VAL A 97 19.35 6.53 0.38
CA VAL A 97 20.80 6.51 0.11
C VAL A 97 21.44 7.58 0.96
N ASP A 98 21.90 7.18 2.12
CA ASP A 98 22.77 7.99 2.94
C ASP A 98 24.20 7.86 2.39
N PHE A 99 24.67 8.86 1.65
CA PHE A 99 26.03 8.91 1.10
C PHE A 99 27.03 9.57 2.06
N ASP A 100 26.65 9.76 3.33
CA ASP A 100 27.51 10.30 4.40
C ASP A 100 28.46 9.24 4.98
N PHE A 101 29.16 8.53 4.09
CA PHE A 101 30.31 7.74 4.49
C PHE A 101 31.50 8.65 4.79
N ASP A 102 32.05 8.55 6.00
CA ASP A 102 33.26 9.25 6.40
C ASP A 102 34.50 8.50 5.87
N PHE A 103 34.91 8.81 4.63
CA PHE A 103 35.93 8.06 3.87
C PHE A 103 37.38 8.27 4.34
N ASP A 104 37.60 9.14 5.34
CA ASP A 104 38.88 9.20 6.05
C ASP A 104 38.99 8.13 7.16
N ALA A 105 37.91 7.39 7.43
CA ALA A 105 37.97 6.21 8.26
C ALA A 105 38.80 5.09 7.58
N PRO A 106 39.66 4.38 8.32
CA PRO A 106 40.31 3.18 7.80
C PRO A 106 39.23 2.15 7.44
N MET A 107 39.26 1.68 6.19
CA MET A 107 38.32 0.68 5.68
C MET A 107 38.45 -0.59 6.55
N PRO A 108 37.35 -1.12 7.12
CA PRO A 108 37.38 -2.42 7.76
C PRO A 108 37.78 -3.49 6.71
N PRO A 109 38.49 -4.55 7.11
CA PRO A 109 38.91 -5.61 6.19
C PRO A 109 37.68 -6.22 5.52
N ASP A 110 37.59 -6.04 4.19
CA ASP A 110 36.62 -6.62 3.25
C ASP A 110 35.25 -6.95 3.86
N ALA A 111 34.57 -5.94 4.41
CA ALA A 111 33.12 -6.05 4.48
C ALA A 111 32.60 -5.97 3.04
N PRO A 112 31.77 -6.92 2.58
CA PRO A 112 31.10 -6.76 1.29
C PRO A 112 30.41 -5.40 1.31
N MET A 113 30.69 -4.58 0.29
CA MET A 113 29.97 -3.32 0.11
C MET A 113 28.49 -3.63 0.27
N SER A 114 27.81 -2.91 1.17
CA SER A 114 26.38 -3.08 1.37
C SER A 114 25.74 -3.12 -0.01
N GLU A 115 25.15 -4.26 -0.37
CA GLU A 115 24.30 -4.34 -1.55
C GLU A 115 23.37 -3.14 -1.44
N VAL A 116 23.38 -2.29 -2.46
CA VAL A 116 22.29 -1.34 -2.62
C VAL A 116 21.08 -2.23 -2.87
N ILE A 117 20.36 -2.59 -1.81
CA ILE A 117 19.18 -3.42 -1.88
C ILE A 117 18.11 -2.53 -2.50
N ILE A 118 18.04 -2.58 -3.83
CA ILE A 118 16.96 -1.97 -4.59
C ILE A 118 15.78 -2.93 -4.48
N GLU A 119 14.98 -2.78 -3.43
CA GLU A 119 13.75 -3.56 -3.29
C GLU A 119 12.72 -3.07 -4.33
N ARG A 120 12.73 -3.74 -5.49
CA ARG A 120 11.94 -3.37 -6.67
C ARG A 120 10.51 -3.90 -6.51
N GLN A 121 9.55 -2.99 -6.34
CA GLN A 121 8.14 -3.34 -6.54
C GLN A 121 7.42 -2.27 -7.39
N VAL A 122 6.80 -2.73 -8.46
CA VAL A 122 6.29 -1.89 -9.56
C VAL A 122 4.85 -1.45 -9.29
N ILE A 123 4.55 -0.16 -9.47
CA ILE A 123 3.19 0.37 -9.69
C ILE A 123 3.21 1.36 -10.86
N GLU A 124 2.19 1.22 -11.71
CA GLU A 124 1.99 1.85 -13.02
C GLU A 124 1.64 3.36 -12.92
N GLY A 125 2.57 4.23 -13.34
CA GLY A 125 2.39 5.68 -13.52
C GLY A 125 3.73 6.44 -13.58
N ASP A 126 3.99 7.14 -14.70
CA ASP A 126 5.25 7.86 -15.05
C ASP A 126 6.52 7.22 -14.46
N ILE A 127 6.63 5.90 -14.67
CA ILE A 127 7.76 5.10 -14.17
C ILE A 127 9.04 5.51 -14.89
N GLU A 128 8.95 5.84 -16.18
CA GLU A 128 10.11 6.06 -17.03
C GLU A 128 11.00 7.22 -16.56
N GLU A 129 10.44 8.39 -16.26
CA GLU A 129 11.24 9.54 -15.81
C GLU A 129 11.94 9.25 -14.47
N MET A 130 11.21 8.59 -13.57
CA MET A 130 11.71 8.26 -12.24
C MET A 130 12.75 7.14 -12.29
N GLU A 131 12.50 6.09 -13.08
CA GLU A 131 13.39 4.95 -13.34
C GLU A 131 14.69 5.40 -13.99
N MET A 132 14.62 6.30 -14.98
CA MET A 132 15.82 6.91 -15.56
C MET A 132 16.61 7.72 -14.52
N ALA A 133 15.95 8.54 -13.70
CA ALA A 133 16.63 9.30 -12.65
C ALA A 133 17.27 8.38 -11.59
N TYR A 134 16.61 7.26 -11.26
CA TYR A 134 17.17 6.24 -10.36
C TYR A 134 18.40 5.56 -10.94
N HIS A 135 18.33 5.13 -12.21
CA HIS A 135 19.46 4.50 -12.87
C HIS A 135 20.68 5.43 -12.89
N GLN A 136 20.47 6.72 -13.18
CA GLN A 136 21.55 7.71 -13.20
C GLN A 136 22.21 7.89 -11.82
N VAL A 137 21.43 7.98 -10.74
CA VAL A 137 21.98 8.12 -9.38
C VAL A 137 22.66 6.84 -8.91
N ALA A 138 22.12 5.67 -9.24
CA ALA A 138 22.73 4.39 -8.92
C ALA A 138 24.08 4.21 -9.64
N GLU A 139 24.14 4.51 -10.94
CA GLU A 139 25.38 4.48 -11.72
C GLU A 139 26.42 5.47 -11.18
N ALA A 140 26.01 6.69 -10.87
CA ALA A 140 26.89 7.68 -10.26
C ALA A 140 27.40 7.25 -8.87
N GLY A 141 26.58 6.52 -8.10
CA GLY A 141 26.99 5.92 -6.82
C GLY A 141 28.07 4.85 -6.99
N LEU A 142 27.97 4.02 -8.04
CA LEU A 142 29.01 3.05 -8.38
C LEU A 142 30.32 3.75 -8.80
N GLU A 143 30.24 4.81 -9.61
CA GLU A 143 31.42 5.62 -9.98
C GLU A 143 32.11 6.19 -8.74
N VAL A 144 31.34 6.71 -7.77
CA VAL A 144 31.89 7.20 -6.51
C VAL A 144 32.58 6.06 -5.74
N GLY A 145 31.98 4.87 -5.69
CA GLY A 145 32.59 3.69 -5.07
C GLY A 145 33.95 3.32 -5.68
N ASP A 146 34.06 3.36 -7.02
CA ASP A 146 35.31 3.09 -7.72
C ASP A 146 36.37 4.18 -7.45
N LEU A 147 35.97 5.45 -7.41
CA LEU A 147 36.86 6.56 -7.06
C LEU A 147 37.37 6.48 -5.61
N VAL A 148 36.53 6.00 -4.69
CA VAL A 148 36.94 5.73 -3.30
C VAL A 148 38.00 4.64 -3.27
N ARG A 149 37.80 3.53 -3.99
CA ARG A 149 38.79 2.45 -4.07
C ARG A 149 40.11 2.95 -4.67
N ASP A 150 40.07 3.69 -5.76
CA ASP A 150 41.27 4.28 -6.38
C ASP A 150 42.01 5.24 -5.43
N MET A 151 41.28 6.09 -4.70
CA MET A 151 41.87 6.98 -3.69
C MET A 151 42.57 6.18 -2.58
N HIS A 152 41.96 5.10 -2.09
CA HIS A 152 42.57 4.23 -1.09
C HIS A 152 43.83 3.53 -1.60
N ASP A 153 43.86 3.07 -2.84
CA ASP A 153 45.04 2.43 -3.44
C ASP A 153 46.20 3.43 -3.60
N LYS A 154 45.91 4.67 -3.99
CA LYS A 154 46.91 5.75 -4.01
C LYS A 154 47.40 6.10 -2.61
N ARG A 155 46.51 6.12 -1.61
CA ARG A 155 46.88 6.34 -0.19
C ARG A 155 47.77 5.22 0.34
N ARG A 156 47.51 3.96 -0.02
CA ARG A 156 48.39 2.81 0.28
C ARG A 156 49.77 3.02 -0.33
N LYS A 157 49.83 3.34 -1.62
CA LYS A 157 51.10 3.59 -2.33
C LYS A 157 51.91 4.73 -1.69
N VAL A 158 51.28 5.82 -1.27
CA VAL A 158 51.95 6.90 -0.55
C VAL A 158 52.55 6.39 0.76
N ARG A 159 51.79 5.65 1.57
CA ARG A 159 52.30 5.06 2.83
C ARG A 159 53.45 4.09 2.61
N ASP A 160 53.35 3.23 1.59
CA ASP A 160 54.41 2.26 1.27
C ASP A 160 55.69 2.97 0.82
N LEU A 161 55.58 4.03 0.02
CA LEU A 161 56.71 4.86 -0.40
C LEU A 161 57.31 5.67 0.76
N GLU A 162 56.49 6.17 1.69
CA GLU A 162 56.97 6.83 2.92
C GLU A 162 57.75 5.85 3.81
N PHE A 163 57.25 4.62 3.95
CA PHE A 163 57.96 3.57 4.67
C PHE A 163 59.28 3.19 3.99
N ALA A 164 59.27 3.03 2.66
CA ALA A 164 60.48 2.76 1.89
C ALA A 164 61.50 3.90 2.00
N LEU A 165 61.06 5.16 1.99
CA LEU A 165 61.92 6.34 2.13
C LEU A 165 62.64 6.37 3.49
N ASN A 166 61.95 5.95 4.56
CA ASN A 166 62.55 5.86 5.90
C ASN A 166 63.62 4.77 6.01
N SER A 167 63.63 3.81 5.08
CA SER A 167 64.55 2.67 5.07
C SER A 167 65.61 2.75 3.96
N ALA A 168 65.61 3.81 3.15
CA ALA A 168 66.43 3.94 1.95
C ALA A 168 67.59 4.93 2.10
N ASP A 169 68.78 4.49 1.64
CA ASP A 169 70.02 5.26 1.60
C ASP A 169 70.57 5.42 0.17
N GLY A 170 71.39 6.45 -0.05
CA GLY A 170 72.12 6.66 -1.31
C GLY A 170 71.24 6.98 -2.52
N ALA A 171 71.62 6.50 -3.72
CA ALA A 171 70.95 6.83 -4.98
C ALA A 171 69.48 6.35 -5.06
N GLY A 172 69.13 5.27 -4.36
CA GLY A 172 67.75 4.77 -4.30
C GLY A 172 66.78 5.70 -3.57
N ARG A 173 67.30 6.51 -2.63
CA ARG A 173 66.50 7.48 -1.87
C ARG A 173 65.90 8.57 -2.77
N LYS A 174 66.69 9.13 -3.69
CA LYS A 174 66.23 10.18 -4.62
C LYS A 174 65.11 9.68 -5.54
N THR A 175 65.23 8.46 -6.05
CA THR A 175 64.19 7.83 -6.87
C THR A 175 62.90 7.61 -6.08
N ILE A 176 62.99 7.22 -4.80
CA ILE A 176 61.81 7.07 -3.93
C ILE A 176 61.19 8.44 -3.62
N GLU A 177 61.98 9.49 -3.41
CA GLU A 177 61.48 10.86 -3.20
C GLU A 177 60.69 11.38 -4.42
N GLU A 178 61.20 11.15 -5.64
CA GLU A 178 60.50 11.50 -6.89
C GLU A 178 59.18 10.71 -7.03
N GLN A 179 59.21 9.39 -6.79
CA GLN A 179 58.02 8.55 -6.83
C GLN A 179 56.98 8.95 -5.76
N LEU A 180 57.44 9.35 -4.57
CA LEU A 180 56.59 9.80 -3.49
C LEU A 180 55.92 11.13 -3.83
N SER A 181 56.65 12.08 -4.42
CA SER A 181 56.08 13.36 -4.88
C SER A 181 54.98 13.11 -5.92
N ALA A 182 55.27 12.28 -6.93
CA ALA A 182 54.28 11.92 -7.95
C ALA A 182 53.07 11.18 -7.35
N ALA A 183 53.28 10.28 -6.39
CA ALA A 183 52.18 9.58 -5.72
C ALA A 183 51.30 10.52 -4.86
N LYS A 184 51.90 11.53 -4.22
CA LYS A 184 51.18 12.57 -3.46
C LYS A 184 50.33 13.45 -4.38
N GLU A 185 50.86 13.85 -5.53
CA GLU A 185 50.09 14.58 -6.55
C GLU A 185 48.92 13.76 -7.08
N GLN A 186 49.14 12.47 -7.38
CA GLN A 186 48.08 11.55 -7.82
C GLN A 186 46.99 11.36 -6.74
N LEU A 187 47.37 11.28 -5.47
CA LEU A 187 46.42 11.22 -4.35
C LEU A 187 45.62 12.51 -4.21
N ALA A 188 46.27 13.67 -4.35
CA ALA A 188 45.59 14.96 -4.31
C ALA A 188 44.56 15.09 -5.46
N ALA A 189 44.94 14.72 -6.68
CA ALA A 189 44.04 14.72 -7.82
C ALA A 189 42.85 13.77 -7.64
N ALA A 190 43.08 12.57 -7.10
CA ALA A 190 42.01 11.61 -6.81
C ALA A 190 41.04 12.14 -5.74
N ARG A 191 41.54 12.82 -4.70
CA ARG A 191 40.70 13.48 -3.69
C ARG A 191 39.82 14.56 -4.29
N THR A 192 40.38 15.44 -5.13
CA THR A 192 39.62 16.50 -5.79
C THR A 192 38.51 15.90 -6.66
N LYS A 193 38.82 14.91 -7.51
CA LYS A 193 37.85 14.24 -8.37
C LYS A 193 36.73 13.57 -7.56
N LEU A 194 37.08 12.91 -6.45
CA LEU A 194 36.12 12.28 -5.56
C LEU A 194 35.16 13.31 -4.93
N GLU A 195 35.69 14.42 -4.41
CA GLU A 195 34.86 15.46 -3.78
C GLU A 195 33.92 16.15 -4.78
N GLU A 196 34.39 16.45 -5.99
CA GLU A 196 33.54 16.98 -7.07
C GLU A 196 32.38 16.04 -7.40
N ARG A 197 32.67 14.74 -7.53
CA ARG A 197 31.63 13.74 -7.82
C ARG A 197 30.66 13.54 -6.66
N LYS A 198 31.14 13.57 -5.42
CA LYS A 198 30.29 13.50 -4.21
C LYS A 198 29.35 14.69 -4.13
N GLN A 199 29.83 15.90 -4.40
CA GLN A 199 28.98 17.10 -4.40
C GLN A 199 27.89 17.02 -5.48
N ALA A 200 28.24 16.57 -6.69
CA ALA A 200 27.27 16.37 -7.76
C ALA A 200 26.21 15.31 -7.41
N LEU A 201 26.63 14.18 -6.83
CA LEU A 201 25.73 13.11 -6.41
C LEU A 201 24.79 13.56 -5.27
N ARG A 202 25.31 14.29 -4.28
CA ARG A 202 24.49 14.87 -3.20
C ARG A 202 23.43 15.82 -3.75
N ALA A 203 23.80 16.73 -4.64
CA ALA A 203 22.85 17.65 -5.27
C ALA A 203 21.76 16.90 -6.06
N ALA A 204 22.14 15.93 -6.89
CA ALA A 204 21.19 15.11 -7.65
C ALA A 204 20.24 14.31 -6.75
N SER A 205 20.78 13.70 -5.68
CA SER A 205 19.98 12.94 -4.71
C SER A 205 18.97 13.81 -3.96
N SER A 206 19.36 15.04 -3.57
CA SER A 206 18.47 16.00 -2.90
C SER A 206 17.32 16.42 -3.80
N GLU A 207 17.60 16.71 -5.07
CA GLU A 207 16.57 17.10 -6.04
C GLU A 207 15.54 15.98 -6.25
N ILE A 208 15.98 14.72 -6.33
CA ILE A 208 15.09 13.56 -6.42
C ILE A 208 14.26 13.42 -5.15
N ARG A 209 14.86 13.53 -3.97
CA ARG A 209 14.16 13.46 -2.68
C ARG A 209 13.07 14.52 -2.56
N GLU A 210 13.35 15.77 -2.96
CA GLU A 210 12.37 16.87 -2.97
C GLU A 210 11.22 16.60 -3.94
N LYS A 211 11.54 16.19 -5.19
CA LYS A 211 10.51 15.85 -6.19
C LYS A 211 9.64 14.68 -5.72
N GLN A 212 10.23 13.67 -5.09
CA GLN A 212 9.50 12.56 -4.50
C GLN A 212 8.60 13.02 -3.36
N ALA A 213 9.09 13.85 -2.43
CA ALA A 213 8.28 14.39 -1.33
C ALA A 213 7.08 15.19 -1.85
N GLN A 214 7.27 16.03 -2.88
CA GLN A 214 6.19 16.77 -3.52
C GLN A 214 5.17 15.83 -4.19
N ARG A 215 5.64 14.85 -4.98
CA ARG A 215 4.76 13.87 -5.63
C ARG A 215 4.02 13.00 -4.61
N ARG A 216 4.66 12.66 -3.48
CA ARG A 216 4.03 11.96 -2.35
C ARG A 216 2.89 12.78 -1.75
N ALA A 217 3.15 14.05 -1.44
CA ALA A 217 2.14 14.96 -0.91
C ALA A 217 0.96 15.13 -1.88
N GLU A 218 1.23 15.34 -3.17
CA GLU A 218 0.19 15.46 -4.19
C GLU A 218 -0.64 14.18 -4.33
N ARG A 219 0.00 13.01 -4.32
CA ARG A 219 -0.68 11.70 -4.38
C ARG A 219 -1.53 11.47 -3.15
N ALA A 220 -1.02 11.76 -1.95
CA ALA A 220 -1.78 11.64 -0.71
C ALA A 220 -3.01 12.55 -0.70
N GLN A 221 -2.88 13.80 -1.18
CA GLN A 221 -4.02 14.71 -1.33
C GLN A 221 -5.05 14.19 -2.34
N LYS A 222 -4.61 13.71 -3.50
CA LYS A 222 -5.50 13.12 -4.51
C LYS A 222 -6.22 11.88 -3.97
N LEU A 223 -5.52 11.00 -3.27
CA LEU A 223 -6.09 9.82 -2.63
C LEU A 223 -7.14 10.22 -1.59
N GLN A 224 -6.82 11.17 -0.71
CA GLN A 224 -7.77 11.66 0.29
C GLN A 224 -9.03 12.22 -0.37
N GLN A 225 -8.88 13.07 -1.40
CA GLN A 225 -10.02 13.60 -2.16
C GLN A 225 -10.86 12.49 -2.80
N GLN A 226 -10.24 11.42 -3.32
CA GLN A 226 -10.93 10.28 -3.89
C GLN A 226 -11.71 9.49 -2.84
N VAL A 227 -11.10 9.25 -1.68
CA VAL A 227 -11.74 8.57 -0.55
C VAL A 227 -12.92 9.38 -0.05
N ASP A 228 -12.77 10.69 0.16
CA ASP A 228 -13.86 11.57 0.61
C ASP A 228 -15.02 11.58 -0.39
N THR A 229 -14.68 11.68 -1.68
CA THR A 229 -15.64 11.66 -2.80
C THR A 229 -16.41 10.33 -2.83
N PHE A 230 -15.73 9.21 -2.61
CA PHE A 230 -16.33 7.89 -2.52
C PHE A 230 -17.22 7.75 -1.27
N GLU A 231 -16.74 8.19 -0.11
CA GLU A 231 -17.49 8.12 1.17
C GLU A 231 -18.80 8.90 1.10
N GLN A 232 -18.80 10.08 0.46
CA GLN A 232 -20.02 10.84 0.22
C GLN A 232 -21.01 10.10 -0.69
N THR A 233 -20.53 9.53 -1.80
CA THR A 233 -21.38 8.73 -2.70
C THR A 233 -21.89 7.47 -2.02
N LEU A 234 -21.06 6.85 -1.20
CA LEU A 234 -21.39 5.71 -0.38
C LEU A 234 -22.55 6.04 0.56
N ALA A 235 -22.39 7.09 1.37
CA ALA A 235 -23.39 7.51 2.34
C ALA A 235 -24.71 7.89 1.66
N ASN A 236 -24.66 8.69 0.59
CA ASN A 236 -25.84 9.12 -0.16
C ASN A 236 -26.60 7.91 -0.76
N THR A 237 -25.87 6.97 -1.36
CA THR A 237 -26.46 5.79 -1.98
C THR A 237 -27.07 4.86 -0.92
N LEU A 238 -26.36 4.63 0.20
CA LEU A 238 -26.88 3.83 1.31
C LEU A 238 -28.09 4.47 2.00
N CYS A 239 -28.14 5.79 2.15
CA CYS A 239 -29.31 6.45 2.71
C CYS A 239 -30.52 6.41 1.79
N THR A 240 -30.30 6.48 0.48
CA THR A 240 -31.38 6.46 -0.52
C THR A 240 -31.92 5.04 -0.73
N TYR A 241 -31.03 4.06 -0.84
CA TYR A 241 -31.34 2.70 -1.28
C TYR A 241 -31.09 1.63 -0.22
N GLY A 242 -30.37 1.89 0.86
CA GLY A 242 -30.02 0.86 1.85
C GLY A 242 -31.20 0.23 2.57
N SER A 243 -32.36 0.89 2.60
CA SER A 243 -33.61 0.33 3.14
C SER A 243 -34.34 -0.60 2.15
N THR A 244 -33.95 -0.62 0.88
CA THR A 244 -34.54 -1.55 -0.12
C THR A 244 -34.09 -2.99 0.10
N LEU A 245 -33.02 -3.19 0.89
CA LEU A 245 -32.51 -4.49 1.34
C LEU A 245 -33.44 -5.11 2.39
N LYS A 246 -34.67 -5.42 2.00
CA LYS A 246 -35.70 -5.98 2.87
C LYS A 246 -35.34 -7.41 3.28
N SER A 247 -34.70 -8.14 2.38
CA SER A 247 -34.34 -9.54 2.56
C SER A 247 -33.12 -9.73 3.48
N LEU A 248 -32.41 -8.65 3.83
CA LEU A 248 -31.32 -8.68 4.81
C LEU A 248 -31.90 -8.78 6.24
N PRO A 249 -31.51 -9.76 7.06
CA PRO A 249 -31.92 -9.83 8.47
C PRO A 249 -31.57 -8.57 9.28
N ASN A 250 -32.38 -8.25 10.29
CA ASN A 250 -32.20 -7.03 11.09
C ASN A 250 -30.95 -7.05 11.99
N ASN A 251 -30.43 -8.25 12.29
CA ASN A 251 -29.22 -8.48 13.08
C ASN A 251 -27.96 -8.57 12.22
N GLU A 252 -28.05 -8.41 10.90
CA GLU A 252 -26.92 -8.44 9.98
C GLU A 252 -26.48 -7.03 9.57
N HIS A 253 -25.22 -6.92 9.18
CA HIS A 253 -24.57 -5.64 8.89
C HIS A 253 -24.17 -5.50 7.43
N ILE A 254 -24.00 -4.25 6.99
CA ILE A 254 -23.36 -3.95 5.71
C ILE A 254 -21.99 -3.37 6.01
N SER A 255 -20.95 -4.06 5.57
CA SER A 255 -19.56 -3.68 5.80
C SER A 255 -18.92 -3.25 4.48
N PHE A 256 -18.12 -2.19 4.50
CA PHE A 256 -17.32 -1.74 3.37
C PHE A 256 -15.85 -1.75 3.77
N VAL A 257 -15.03 -2.48 3.02
CA VAL A 257 -13.57 -2.53 3.16
C VAL A 257 -12.96 -1.69 2.05
N LEU A 258 -12.42 -0.53 2.42
CA LEU A 258 -11.75 0.39 1.54
C LEU A 258 -10.24 0.11 1.64
N GLN A 259 -9.76 -0.73 0.74
CA GLN A 259 -8.37 -1.16 0.75
C GLN A 259 -7.47 0.00 0.32
N GLY A 260 -6.40 0.27 1.08
CA GLY A 260 -5.49 1.39 0.81
C GLY A 260 -6.01 2.78 1.20
N ALA A 261 -7.16 2.87 1.88
CA ALA A 261 -7.73 4.13 2.37
C ALA A 261 -7.55 4.37 3.88
N GLY A 262 -6.79 3.49 4.55
CA GLY A 262 -6.49 3.58 5.98
C GLY A 262 -5.41 4.60 6.30
N LYS A 263 -5.31 4.97 7.58
CA LYS A 263 -4.23 5.82 8.09
C LYS A 263 -3.16 4.94 8.72
N GLN A 264 -1.92 5.08 8.25
CA GLN A 264 -0.79 4.30 8.74
C GLN A 264 -0.57 4.50 10.25
N ASP A 265 -0.80 5.71 10.76
CA ASP A 265 -0.74 6.07 12.19
C ASP A 265 -1.77 5.32 13.05
N ALA A 266 -2.87 4.86 12.45
CA ALA A 266 -3.95 4.13 13.13
C ALA A 266 -3.76 2.61 13.07
N GLY A 267 -2.57 2.14 12.67
CA GLY A 267 -2.19 0.72 12.71
C GLY A 267 -2.66 -0.10 11.50
N GLY A 268 -3.09 0.56 10.42
CA GLY A 268 -3.67 -0.17 9.28
C GLY A 268 -3.78 0.58 7.96
N ARG A 269 -3.74 -0.16 6.85
CA ARG A 269 -3.76 0.36 5.48
C ARG A 269 -5.15 0.42 4.87
N ASP A 270 -6.10 -0.29 5.44
CA ASP A 270 -7.46 -0.45 4.98
C ASP A 270 -8.41 0.21 5.98
N LYS A 271 -9.45 0.87 5.47
CA LYS A 271 -10.50 1.49 6.27
C LYS A 271 -11.77 0.67 6.16
N ILE A 272 -12.35 0.29 7.29
CA ILE A 272 -13.55 -0.55 7.33
C ILE A 272 -14.70 0.23 7.94
N TYR A 273 -15.81 0.30 7.23
CA TYR A 273 -17.07 0.86 7.72
C TYR A 273 -18.08 -0.26 7.96
N ILE A 274 -18.75 -0.26 9.10
CA ILE A 274 -19.82 -1.21 9.42
C ILE A 274 -21.10 -0.44 9.73
N PHE A 275 -22.13 -0.71 8.92
CA PHE A 275 -23.45 -0.10 9.05
C PHE A 275 -24.46 -1.15 9.54
N SER A 276 -25.26 -0.75 10.53
CA SER A 276 -26.43 -1.54 10.96
C SER A 276 -27.61 -1.32 10.02
N LYS A 277 -28.50 -2.30 9.90
CA LYS A 277 -29.75 -2.08 9.14
C LYS A 277 -30.60 -0.94 9.75
N SER A 278 -30.59 -0.78 11.07
CA SER A 278 -31.27 0.31 11.77
C SER A 278 -30.75 1.70 11.36
N SER A 279 -29.44 1.87 11.23
CA SER A 279 -28.86 3.17 10.83
C SER A 279 -29.21 3.53 9.39
N LEU A 280 -29.32 2.55 8.49
CA LEU A 280 -29.77 2.76 7.11
C LEU A 280 -31.23 3.21 7.03
N VAL A 281 -32.11 2.54 7.79
CA VAL A 281 -33.53 2.92 7.86
C VAL A 281 -33.73 4.30 8.50
N ALA A 282 -32.94 4.62 9.53
CA ALA A 282 -32.96 5.94 10.16
C ALA A 282 -32.47 7.04 9.19
N CYS A 283 -31.40 6.77 8.43
CA CYS A 283 -30.87 7.74 7.47
C CYS A 283 -31.89 8.10 6.38
N GLN A 284 -32.60 7.12 5.83
CA GLN A 284 -33.61 7.38 4.79
C GLN A 284 -34.71 8.33 5.28
N LYS A 285 -35.13 8.21 6.55
CA LYS A 285 -36.19 9.04 7.13
C LYS A 285 -35.76 10.49 7.34
N ASN A 286 -34.51 10.71 7.71
CA ASN A 286 -33.99 12.03 8.08
C ASN A 286 -33.16 12.69 6.96
N ASN A 287 -32.91 11.98 5.86
CA ASN A 287 -32.07 12.40 4.73
C ASN A 287 -30.69 12.94 5.16
N ALA A 288 -30.08 12.31 6.17
CA ALA A 288 -28.88 12.77 6.84
C ALA A 288 -27.67 11.90 6.48
N ALA A 289 -27.22 11.96 5.22
CA ALA A 289 -26.12 11.13 4.72
C ALA A 289 -24.78 11.38 5.44
N SER A 290 -24.50 12.63 5.82
CA SER A 290 -23.33 12.97 6.65
C SER A 290 -23.31 12.21 7.97
N ASP A 291 -24.49 11.99 8.56
CA ASP A 291 -24.64 11.40 9.88
C ASP A 291 -24.55 9.87 9.82
N LEU A 292 -24.78 9.28 8.64
CA LEU A 292 -24.63 7.84 8.45
C LEU A 292 -23.18 7.40 8.62
N LEU A 293 -22.21 8.18 8.11
CA LEU A 293 -20.79 7.87 8.25
C LEU A 293 -20.31 8.00 9.70
N SER A 294 -20.83 8.97 10.47
CA SER A 294 -20.46 9.14 11.88
C SER A 294 -21.10 8.08 12.79
N GLN A 295 -22.24 7.52 12.40
CA GLN A 295 -22.90 6.41 13.09
C GLN A 295 -22.28 5.05 12.76
N ALA A 296 -21.40 4.98 11.74
CA ALA A 296 -20.76 3.74 11.34
C ALA A 296 -19.62 3.38 12.30
N VAL A 297 -19.53 2.10 12.65
CA VAL A 297 -18.35 1.60 13.36
C VAL A 297 -17.19 1.57 12.36
N THR A 298 -16.13 2.31 12.66
CA THR A 298 -14.98 2.49 11.76
C THR A 298 -13.74 1.83 12.35
N TYR A 299 -13.04 1.02 11.54
CA TYR A 299 -11.75 0.43 11.88
C TYR A 299 -10.68 0.80 10.84
N SER A 300 -9.41 0.82 11.27
CA SER A 300 -8.24 0.93 10.39
C SER A 300 -7.36 -0.30 10.63
N PHE A 301 -7.10 -1.12 9.59
CA PHE A 301 -6.31 -2.37 9.67
C PHE A 301 -5.35 -2.57 8.50
#